data_AF-A0A0C2H0Y4-F1
#
_entry.id   AF-A0A0C2H0Y4-F1
#
_cell.length_a   1.000
_cell.length_b   1.000
_cell.length_c   1.000
_cell.angle_alpha   90.00
_cell.angle_beta   90.00
_cell.angle_gamma   90.00
#
_symmetry.space_group_name_H-M   'P 1'
#
loop_
_entity.id
_entity.type
_entity.pdbx_description
1 polymer ?
#
loop_
_entity_poly.entity_id
_entity_poly.type
_entity_poly.pdbx_seq_one_letter_code
_entity_poly.pdbx_strand_id
1 'polypeptide(L)'
;RCIETDAPYIVISCECDLRMVQYLLECNFPVYNTDLVLIALMRQELEPHPLYRVSTASLARPPAPQPPPGHPHFRPMPPRSVVEQPQPHRVKA
;
A
#
# COMPACT_ATOMS: atom_id res chain seq x y z
N ARG A 1 -5.90 -5.63 12.53
CA ARG A 1 -6.45 -5.39 13.88
C ARG A 1 -6.89 -3.93 13.92
N CYS A 2 -8.18 -3.66 14.15
CA CYS A 2 -8.66 -2.30 14.36
C CYS A 2 -8.28 -1.85 15.79
N ILE A 3 -8.11 -0.54 15.98
CA ILE A 3 -7.86 0.07 17.29
C ILE A 3 -9.23 0.26 17.97
N GLU A 4 -9.53 -0.53 19.00
CA GLU A 4 -10.78 -0.44 19.77
C GLU A 4 -10.59 0.48 20.98
N THR A 5 -11.28 1.62 21.00
CA THR A 5 -11.17 2.56 22.13
C THR A 5 -12.44 3.39 22.31
N ASP A 6 -12.63 3.88 23.54
CA ASP A 6 -13.80 4.63 23.98
C ASP A 6 -13.91 6.06 23.42
N ALA A 7 -12.84 6.61 22.83
CA ALA A 7 -12.81 7.99 22.32
C ALA A 7 -12.50 8.05 20.82
N PRO A 8 -13.05 9.03 20.07
CA PRO A 8 -12.68 9.28 18.69
C PRO A 8 -11.26 9.86 18.62
N TYR A 9 -10.37 9.25 17.81
CA TYR A 9 -9.05 9.82 17.53
C TYR A 9 -9.07 10.68 16.29
N ILE A 10 -8.21 11.70 16.33
CA ILE A 10 -7.81 12.49 15.18
C ILE A 10 -6.35 12.18 14.93
N VAL A 11 -6.04 11.72 13.72
CA VAL A 11 -4.65 11.45 13.33
C VAL A 11 -4.10 12.71 12.69
N ILE A 12 -3.07 13.30 13.30
CA ILE A 12 -2.34 14.45 12.77
C ILE A 12 -1.00 13.98 12.24
N SER A 13 -0.72 14.26 10.97
CA SER A 13 0.49 13.80 10.31
C SER A 13 0.81 14.67 9.08
N CYS A 14 1.81 14.27 8.29
CA CYS A 14 2.21 14.97 7.06
C CYS A 14 2.51 13.98 5.93
N GLU A 15 2.75 14.48 4.72
CA GLU A 15 3.01 13.63 3.55
C GLU A 15 4.23 12.71 3.73
N CYS A 16 5.25 13.16 4.47
CA CYS A 16 6.46 12.39 4.74
C CYS A 16 6.20 11.14 5.59
N ASP A 17 5.15 11.16 6.41
CA ASP A 17 4.83 10.11 7.37
C ASP A 17 3.82 9.09 6.81
N LEU A 18 3.28 9.32 5.60
CA LEU A 18 2.18 8.52 5.04
C LEU A 18 2.47 7.02 4.98
N ARG A 19 3.73 6.63 4.79
CA ARG A 19 4.15 5.22 4.85
C ARG A 19 4.05 4.64 6.25
N MET A 20 4.37 5.42 7.27
CA MET A 20 4.27 5.03 8.67
C MET A 20 2.81 4.87 9.08
N VAL A 21 1.94 5.79 8.65
CA VAL A 21 0.51 5.80 9.01
C VAL A 21 -0.39 5.07 7.99
N GLN A 22 0.17 4.36 7.02
CA GLN A 22 -0.60 3.70 5.95
C GLN A 22 -1.63 2.72 6.52
N TYR A 23 -1.29 1.99 7.58
CA TYR A 23 -2.22 1.05 8.23
C TYR A 23 -3.47 1.74 8.81
N LEU A 24 -3.36 3.01 9.22
CA LEU A 24 -4.49 3.81 9.72
C LEU A 24 -5.40 4.21 8.56
N LEU A 25 -4.82 4.62 7.43
CA LEU A 25 -5.57 4.91 6.20
C LEU A 25 -6.32 3.68 5.69
N GLU A 26 -5.68 2.51 5.71
CA GLU A 26 -6.31 1.21 5.35
C GLU A 26 -7.43 0.81 6.31
N CYS A 27 -7.41 1.31 7.54
CA CYS A 27 -8.48 1.15 8.53
C CYS A 27 -9.49 2.31 8.48
N ASN A 28 -9.50 3.11 7.40
CA ASN A 28 -10.39 4.25 7.18
C ASN A 28 -10.29 5.38 8.23
N PHE A 29 -9.16 5.49 8.94
CA PHE A 29 -8.92 6.65 9.80
C PHE A 29 -8.54 7.86 8.92
N PRO A 30 -9.22 9.01 9.10
CA PRO A 30 -8.84 10.23 8.41
C PRO A 30 -7.53 10.78 8.98
N VAL A 31 -6.59 11.11 8.10
CA VAL A 31 -5.32 11.74 8.45
C VAL A 31 -5.37 13.21 8.05
N TYR A 32 -5.20 14.09 9.02
CA TYR A 32 -5.22 15.54 8.85
C TYR A 32 -3.82 16.13 9.02
N ASN A 33 -3.61 17.29 8.41
CA ASN A 33 -2.42 18.10 8.61
C ASN A 33 -2.54 18.92 9.92
N THR A 34 -1.46 19.62 10.27
CA THR A 34 -1.40 20.44 11.48
C THR A 34 -2.37 21.63 11.47
N ASP A 35 -2.79 22.10 10.29
CA ASP A 35 -3.66 23.27 10.17
C ASP A 35 -5.01 23.04 10.84
N LEU A 36 -5.55 21.81 10.81
CA LEU A 36 -6.78 21.46 11.53
C LEU A 36 -6.70 21.86 13.01
N VAL A 37 -5.58 21.52 13.67
CA VAL A 37 -5.39 21.78 15.11
C VAL A 37 -5.21 23.27 15.36
N LEU A 38 -4.37 23.93 14.55
CA LEU A 38 -4.09 25.36 14.72
C LEU A 38 -5.36 26.20 14.53
N ILE A 39 -6.14 25.91 13.48
CA ILE A 39 -7.39 26.62 13.19
C ILE A 39 -8.43 26.29 14.25
N ALA A 40 -8.53 25.04 14.70
CA ALA A 40 -9.46 24.67 15.76
C ALA A 40 -9.15 25.41 17.07
N LEU A 41 -7.88 25.58 17.41
CA LEU A 41 -7.46 26.37 18.58
C LEU A 41 -7.81 27.86 18.40
N MET A 42 -7.57 28.44 17.22
CA MET A 42 -7.92 29.83 16.96
C MET A 42 -9.43 30.09 16.99
N ARG A 43 -10.22 29.16 16.46
CA ARG A 43 -11.68 29.27 16.38
C ARG A 43 -12.40 28.76 17.64
N GLN A 44 -11.69 28.06 18.53
CA GLN A 44 -12.29 27.30 19.65
C GLN A 44 -13.36 26.32 19.18
N GLU A 45 -13.19 25.75 17.99
CA GLU A 45 -14.16 24.88 17.32
C GLU A 45 -13.42 23.87 16.46
N LEU A 46 -13.69 22.58 16.67
CA LEU A 46 -13.11 21.51 15.86
C LEU A 46 -14.02 21.15 14.70
N GLU A 47 -13.60 21.50 13.48
CA GLU A 47 -14.33 21.21 12.25
C GLU A 47 -13.50 20.28 11.33
N PRO A 48 -13.79 18.97 11.26
CA PRO A 48 -13.05 18.03 10.42
C PRO A 48 -13.35 18.23 8.93
N HIS A 49 -12.68 19.19 8.29
CA HIS A 49 -12.90 19.54 6.89
C HIS A 49 -11.92 18.81 5.93
N PRO A 50 -12.36 18.39 4.71
CA PRO A 50 -11.47 17.74 3.73
C PRO A 50 -10.24 18.56 3.33
N LEU A 51 -10.32 19.89 3.44
CA LEU A 51 -9.22 20.81 3.13
C LEU A 51 -7.97 20.58 4.00
N TYR A 52 -8.16 20.06 5.22
CA TYR A 52 -7.06 19.74 6.12
C TYR A 52 -6.56 18.30 5.96
N ARG A 53 -7.11 17.50 5.03
CA ARG A 53 -6.65 16.12 4.84
C ARG A 53 -5.31 16.10 4.11
N VAL A 54 -4.41 15.25 4.60
CA VAL A 54 -3.13 15.00 3.92
C VAL A 54 -3.42 14.27 2.59
N SER A 55 -2.78 14.74 1.52
CA SER A 55 -2.87 14.10 0.20
C SER A 55 -2.18 12.74 0.22
N THR A 56 -2.86 11.69 -0.24
CA THR A 56 -2.28 10.33 -0.32
C THR A 56 -1.57 10.06 -1.64
N ALA A 57 -1.36 11.09 -2.49
CA ALA A 57 -0.79 10.93 -3.83
C ALA A 57 0.60 10.27 -3.82
N SER A 58 1.42 10.51 -2.79
CA SER A 58 2.74 9.88 -2.65
C SER A 58 2.72 8.38 -2.36
N LEU A 59 1.57 7.84 -1.94
CA LEU A 59 1.38 6.40 -1.75
C LEU A 59 1.04 5.68 -3.06
N ALA A 60 0.65 6.42 -4.12
CA ALA A 60 0.34 5.82 -5.40
C ALA A 60 1.53 5.02 -5.92
N ARG A 61 1.28 3.77 -6.30
CA ARG A 61 2.31 2.94 -6.93
C ARG A 61 2.69 3.61 -8.25
N PRO A 62 4.00 3.79 -8.55
CA PRO A 62 4.39 4.28 -9.85
C PRO A 62 3.85 3.35 -10.94
N PRO A 63 3.49 3.90 -12.11
CA PRO A 63 3.01 3.08 -13.22
C PRO A 63 4.06 1.99 -13.52
N ALA A 64 3.58 0.77 -13.78
CA ALA A 64 4.45 -0.32 -14.17
C ALA A 64 5.27 0.10 -15.39
N PRO A 65 6.58 -0.23 -15.46
CA PRO A 65 7.37 0.04 -16.65
C PRO A 65 6.66 -0.58 -17.86
N GLN A 66 6.32 0.25 -18.85
CA GLN A 66 5.79 -0.29 -20.10
C GLN A 66 6.88 -1.12 -20.78
N PRO A 67 6.55 -2.29 -21.33
CA PRO A 67 7.50 -3.04 -22.12
C PRO A 67 7.98 -2.16 -23.28
N PRO A 68 9.28 -2.18 -23.61
CA PRO A 68 9.81 -1.40 -24.72
C PRO A 68 9.06 -1.75 -26.02
N PRO A 69 8.80 -0.78 -26.92
CA PRO A 69 8.10 -1.06 -28.15
C PRO A 69 8.94 -1.96 -29.06
N GLY A 70 8.49 -3.20 -29.26
CA GLY A 70 8.85 -4.04 -30.41
C GLY A 70 10.09 -4.93 -30.27
N HIS A 71 9.86 -6.21 -29.98
CA HIS A 71 10.57 -7.30 -30.66
C HIS A 71 9.55 -8.33 -31.16
N PRO A 72 9.65 -8.80 -32.42
CA PRO A 72 8.68 -9.72 -33.00
C PRO A 72 8.76 -11.08 -32.30
N HIS A 73 7.62 -11.52 -31.78
CA HIS A 73 7.22 -12.89 -31.45
C HIS A 73 8.34 -13.88 -31.10
N PHE A 74 8.67 -14.01 -29.81
CA PHE A 74 9.10 -15.30 -29.28
C PHE A 74 7.89 -16.24 -29.25
N ARG A 75 7.82 -17.17 -30.21
CA ARG A 75 6.92 -18.33 -30.10
C ARG A 75 7.25 -19.10 -28.82
N PRO A 76 6.25 -19.57 -28.04
CA PRO A 76 6.51 -20.58 -27.02
C PRO A 76 7.08 -21.83 -27.71
N MET A 77 8.26 -22.25 -27.29
CA MET A 77 8.84 -23.52 -27.71
C MET A 77 8.00 -24.66 -27.11
N PRO A 78 7.60 -25.70 -27.89
CA PRO A 78 6.84 -26.81 -27.33
C PRO A 78 7.68 -27.54 -26.27
N PRO A 79 7.04 -28.11 -25.23
CA PRO A 79 7.76 -28.79 -24.16
C PRO A 79 8.56 -29.95 -24.74
N ARG A 80 9.87 -29.96 -24.49
CA ARG A 80 10.71 -31.13 -24.77
C ARG A 80 10.22 -32.29 -23.90
N SER A 81 9.96 -33.42 -24.54
CA SER A 81 9.71 -34.70 -23.90
C SER A 81 10.83 -34.99 -22.89
N VAL A 82 10.46 -35.13 -21.62
CA VAL A 82 11.34 -35.62 -20.57
C VAL A 82 11.77 -37.04 -20.92
N VAL A 83 13.05 -37.17 -21.27
CA VAL A 83 13.75 -38.46 -21.32
C VAL A 83 13.68 -39.07 -19.91
N GLU A 84 13.28 -40.33 -19.88
CA GLU A 84 13.16 -41.20 -18.71
C GLU A 84 14.36 -41.09 -17.77
N GLN A 85 14.12 -40.62 -16.55
CA GLN A 85 15.13 -40.52 -15.49
C GLN A 85 15.22 -41.88 -14.77
N PRO A 86 16.39 -42.53 -14.69
CA PRO A 86 16.51 -43.81 -14.00
C PRO A 86 16.29 -43.66 -12.50
N GLN A 87 15.36 -44.45 -11.98
CA GLN A 87 14.87 -44.46 -10.60
C GLN A 87 15.95 -45.01 -9.64
N PRO A 88 16.36 -44.27 -8.58
CA PRO A 88 17.27 -44.82 -7.58
C PRO A 88 16.53 -45.77 -6.65
N HIS A 89 17.16 -46.92 -6.38
CA HIS A 89 16.58 -48.06 -5.68
C HIS A 89 16.25 -47.73 -4.20
N ARG A 90 15.07 -48.18 -3.77
CA ARG A 90 14.58 -48.12 -2.38
C ARG A 90 15.29 -49.18 -1.54
N VAL A 91 16.06 -48.76 -0.54
CA VAL A 91 16.52 -49.65 0.56
C VAL A 91 15.50 -49.54 1.70
N LYS A 92 14.87 -50.66 2.05
CA LYS A 92 13.97 -50.78 3.21
C LYS A 92 14.81 -50.87 4.49
N ALA A 93 14.41 -50.10 5.51
CA ALA A 93 14.64 -50.45 6.91
C ALA A 93 13.40 -51.20 7.41
#